data_AF-A0A845X1S5-F1
#
_entry.id   AF-A0A845X1S5-F1
#
_cell.length_a   1.000
_cell.length_b   1.000
_cell.length_c   1.000
_cell.angle_alpha   90.00
_cell.angle_beta   90.00
_cell.angle_gamma   90.00
#
_symmetry.space_group_name_H-M   'P 1'
#
loop_
_entity.id
_entity.type
_entity.pdbx_description
1 polymer ?
#
loop_
_entity_poly.entity_id
_entity_poly.type
_entity_poly.pdbx_seq_one_letter_code
_entity_poly.pdbx_strand_id
1 'polypeptide(L)'
;MSTKDLEMERLVAMLCHASSLLWLPLLIVGVPIPFANVVIPLVVWLLEREQSPFIDRHGRESLNFQLSMLLYSLGLIILGIFLAILWFVVLGFGGSLDSGIASLSALVMLFGYGSFVLFWSLIQLVLVIWASIRAQRGRHFRYPLTIRFLGAPRSSILEQPLPDELGELKKDPFELPPNDVL
;
A
#
# COMPACT_ATOMS: atom_id res chain seq x y z
N MET A 1 -18.74 24.83 6.22
CA MET A 1 -18.57 23.39 6.47
C MET A 1 -18.68 23.16 7.97
N SER A 2 -19.52 22.24 8.42
CA SER A 2 -19.68 21.91 9.83
C SER A 2 -18.49 21.06 10.33
N THR A 3 -18.20 21.10 11.63
CA THR A 3 -17.18 20.23 12.23
C THR A 3 -17.46 18.75 11.97
N LYS A 4 -18.74 18.36 11.93
CA LYS A 4 -19.17 16.99 11.61
C LYS A 4 -18.84 16.58 10.17
N ASP A 5 -18.98 17.50 9.23
CA ASP A 5 -18.65 17.26 7.82
C ASP A 5 -17.14 17.02 7.67
N LEU A 6 -16.34 17.77 8.46
CA LEU A 6 -14.88 17.64 8.47
C LEU A 6 -14.41 16.29 9.03
N GLU A 7 -15.02 15.86 10.12
CA GLU A 7 -14.75 14.55 10.71
C GLU A 7 -15.13 13.42 9.75
N MET A 8 -16.24 13.56 9.03
CA MET A 8 -16.65 12.59 8.01
C MET A 8 -15.62 12.48 6.88
N GLU A 9 -15.15 13.61 6.34
CA GLU A 9 -14.14 13.58 5.27
C GLU A 9 -12.84 12.91 5.71
N ARG A 10 -12.35 13.24 6.91
CA ARG A 10 -11.16 12.63 7.50
C ARG A 10 -11.35 11.13 7.74
N LEU A 11 -12.52 10.73 8.22
CA LEU A 11 -12.88 9.33 8.45
C LEU A 11 -12.88 8.55 7.15
N VAL A 12 -13.55 9.04 6.11
CA VAL A 12 -13.61 8.37 4.80
C VAL A 12 -12.24 8.30 4.15
N ALA A 13 -11.45 9.37 4.20
CA ALA A 13 -10.08 9.37 3.69
C ALA A 13 -9.21 8.35 4.42
N MET A 14 -9.31 8.25 5.74
CA MET A 14 -8.64 7.21 6.53
C MET A 14 -9.12 5.81 6.15
N LEU A 15 -10.43 5.61 5.96
CA LEU A 15 -11.01 4.32 5.56
C LEU A 15 -10.53 3.88 4.18
N CYS A 16 -10.29 4.80 3.24
CA CYS A 16 -9.69 4.47 1.95
C CYS A 16 -8.33 3.76 2.12
N HIS A 17 -7.53 4.11 3.13
CA HIS A 17 -6.25 3.45 3.40
C HIS A 17 -6.43 2.20 4.27
N ALA A 18 -7.11 2.34 5.40
CA ALA A 18 -7.24 1.27 6.40
C ALA A 18 -8.01 0.05 5.87
N SER A 19 -9.03 0.26 5.05
CA SER A 19 -9.84 -0.84 4.47
C SER A 19 -9.02 -1.79 3.61
N SER A 20 -7.90 -1.32 3.08
CA SER A 20 -6.98 -2.08 2.27
C SER A 20 -6.26 -3.21 3.03
N LEU A 21 -6.31 -3.21 4.37
CA LEU A 21 -5.77 -4.25 5.26
C LEU A 21 -6.80 -5.32 5.68
N LEU A 22 -8.09 -5.16 5.33
CA LEU A 22 -9.16 -6.07 5.77
C LEU A 22 -9.00 -7.51 5.26
N TRP A 23 -8.23 -7.72 4.21
CA TRP A 23 -7.95 -9.07 3.69
C TRP A 23 -7.10 -9.92 4.66
N LEU A 24 -6.28 -9.30 5.53
CA LEU A 24 -5.44 -10.02 6.49
C LEU A 24 -6.27 -10.81 7.54
N PRO A 25 -7.18 -10.18 8.30
CA PRO A 25 -8.02 -10.93 9.23
C PRO A 25 -8.95 -11.92 8.51
N LEU A 26 -9.44 -11.59 7.30
CA LEU A 26 -10.24 -12.51 6.49
C LEU A 26 -9.47 -13.78 6.12
N LEU A 27 -8.18 -13.66 5.79
CA LEU A 27 -7.31 -14.80 5.54
C LEU A 27 -7.13 -15.66 6.80
N ILE A 28 -6.95 -15.04 7.97
CA ILE A 28 -6.77 -15.75 9.25
C ILE A 28 -8.02 -16.56 9.63
N VAL A 29 -9.22 -16.04 9.37
CA VAL A 29 -10.48 -16.75 9.63
C VAL A 29 -10.86 -17.75 8.53
N GLY A 30 -10.00 -17.96 7.53
CA GLY A 30 -10.19 -18.95 6.48
C GLY A 30 -11.12 -18.52 5.34
N VAL A 31 -11.35 -17.21 5.17
CA VAL A 31 -12.14 -16.64 4.06
C VAL A 31 -11.20 -15.90 3.10
N PRO A 32 -10.50 -16.60 2.20
CA PRO A 32 -9.62 -15.96 1.24
C PRO A 32 -10.44 -15.24 0.18
N ILE A 33 -10.53 -13.91 0.28
CA ILE A 33 -11.13 -13.08 -0.77
C ILE A 33 -9.98 -12.50 -1.62
N PRO A 34 -9.75 -13.02 -2.84
CA PRO A 34 -8.72 -12.49 -3.70
C PRO A 34 -9.03 -11.02 -4.03
N PHE A 35 -7.98 -10.20 -4.14
CA PHE A 35 -8.08 -8.78 -4.49
C PHE A 35 -8.86 -7.89 -3.52
N ALA A 36 -9.27 -8.40 -2.35
CA ALA A 36 -9.98 -7.59 -1.34
C ALA A 36 -9.19 -6.33 -0.93
N ASN A 37 -7.86 -6.41 -0.95
CA ASN A 37 -6.95 -5.30 -0.67
C ASN A 37 -7.09 -4.11 -1.65
N VAL A 38 -7.66 -4.32 -2.84
CA VAL A 38 -7.96 -3.30 -3.86
C VAL A 38 -9.46 -3.03 -3.95
N VAL A 39 -10.28 -4.07 -3.95
CA VAL A 39 -11.74 -3.95 -4.16
C VAL A 39 -12.41 -3.18 -3.03
N ILE A 40 -12.03 -3.42 -1.78
CA ILE A 40 -12.67 -2.72 -0.65
C ILE A 40 -12.36 -1.21 -0.67
N PRO A 41 -11.10 -0.75 -0.75
CA PRO A 41 -10.83 0.68 -0.85
C PRO A 41 -11.38 1.30 -2.14
N LEU A 42 -11.53 0.53 -3.22
CA LEU A 42 -12.17 0.98 -4.45
C LEU A 42 -13.64 1.30 -4.21
N VAL A 43 -14.37 0.41 -3.53
CA VAL A 43 -15.78 0.64 -3.18
C VAL A 43 -15.92 1.86 -2.27
N VAL A 44 -15.10 1.96 -1.21
CA VAL A 44 -15.11 3.11 -0.30
C VAL A 44 -14.88 4.42 -1.06
N TRP A 45 -13.88 4.46 -1.93
CA TRP A 45 -13.59 5.65 -2.74
C TRP A 45 -14.74 5.96 -3.71
N LEU A 46 -15.28 4.98 -4.44
CA LEU A 46 -16.33 5.22 -5.44
C LEU A 46 -17.62 5.81 -4.85
N LEU A 47 -17.97 5.45 -3.62
CA LEU A 47 -19.16 5.96 -2.94
C LEU A 47 -19.03 7.44 -2.54
N GLU A 48 -17.81 7.89 -2.24
CA GLU A 48 -17.57 9.16 -1.55
C GLU A 48 -16.70 10.14 -2.36
N ARG A 49 -16.11 9.71 -3.49
CA ARG A 49 -15.19 10.51 -4.31
C ARG A 49 -15.78 11.83 -4.83
N GLU A 50 -17.09 11.90 -5.00
CA GLU A 50 -17.76 13.09 -5.55
C GLU A 50 -18.09 14.12 -4.46
N GLN A 51 -18.00 13.72 -3.18
CA GLN A 51 -18.37 14.58 -2.05
C GLN A 51 -17.24 15.52 -1.64
N SER A 52 -15.98 15.07 -1.70
CA SER A 52 -14.83 15.90 -1.32
C SER A 52 -13.58 15.62 -2.18
N PRO A 53 -12.91 16.68 -2.68
CA PRO A 53 -11.57 16.58 -3.28
C PRO A 53 -10.54 15.88 -2.41
N PHE A 54 -10.63 16.07 -1.08
CA PHE A 54 -9.74 15.44 -0.11
C PHE A 54 -9.90 13.91 -0.15
N ILE A 55 -11.16 13.44 -0.15
CA ILE A 55 -11.49 12.01 -0.27
C ILE A 55 -11.03 11.47 -1.63
N ASP A 56 -11.30 12.18 -2.74
CA ASP A 56 -10.91 11.73 -4.08
C ASP A 56 -9.40 11.51 -4.16
N ARG A 57 -8.61 12.43 -3.59
CA ARG A 57 -7.15 12.34 -3.57
C ARG A 57 -6.65 11.17 -2.73
N HIS A 58 -7.13 11.01 -1.50
CA HIS A 58 -6.72 9.90 -0.64
C HIS A 58 -7.15 8.53 -1.19
N GLY A 59 -8.34 8.45 -1.79
CA GLY A 59 -8.83 7.22 -2.42
C GLY A 59 -8.00 6.82 -3.64
N ARG A 60 -7.70 7.75 -4.56
CA ARG A 60 -6.80 7.50 -5.71
C ARG A 60 -5.40 7.07 -5.26
N GLU A 61 -4.86 7.74 -4.25
CA GLU A 61 -3.52 7.46 -3.74
C GLU A 61 -3.46 6.07 -3.08
N SER A 62 -4.47 5.71 -2.29
CA SER A 62 -4.62 4.35 -1.74
C SER A 62 -4.69 3.30 -2.85
N LEU A 63 -5.52 3.53 -3.85
CA LEU A 63 -5.70 2.59 -4.96
C LEU A 63 -4.45 2.42 -5.81
N ASN A 64 -3.77 3.52 -6.12
CA ASN A 64 -2.50 3.49 -6.84
C ASN A 64 -1.47 2.67 -6.08
N PHE A 65 -1.36 2.88 -4.77
CA PHE A 65 -0.44 2.11 -3.93
C PHE A 65 -0.80 0.63 -3.90
N GLN A 66 -2.07 0.28 -3.69
CA GLN A 66 -2.50 -1.12 -3.63
C GLN A 66 -2.35 -1.85 -4.96
N LEU A 67 -2.57 -1.18 -6.08
CA LEU A 67 -2.28 -1.71 -7.42
C LEU A 67 -0.77 -1.90 -7.65
N SER A 68 0.05 -0.96 -7.19
CA SER A 68 1.50 -1.06 -7.27
C SER A 68 2.01 -2.25 -6.46
N MET A 69 1.55 -2.37 -5.21
CA MET A 69 1.88 -3.49 -4.33
C MET A 69 1.45 -4.82 -4.92
N LEU A 70 0.25 -4.90 -5.51
CA LEU A 70 -0.20 -6.10 -6.21
C LEU A 70 0.75 -6.49 -7.35
N LEU A 71 1.18 -5.52 -8.16
CA LEU A 71 2.11 -5.78 -9.26
C LEU A 71 3.48 -6.27 -8.75
N TYR A 72 4.01 -5.64 -7.71
CA TYR A 72 5.27 -6.06 -7.09
C TYR A 72 5.16 -7.46 -6.48
N SER A 73 4.05 -7.77 -5.81
CA SER A 73 3.78 -9.10 -5.26
C SER A 73 3.69 -10.17 -6.34
N LEU A 74 3.09 -9.88 -7.50
CA LEU A 74 3.10 -10.79 -8.65
C LEU A 74 4.54 -11.06 -9.13
N GLY A 75 5.36 -10.01 -9.23
CA GLY A 75 6.78 -10.13 -9.59
C GLY A 75 7.56 -11.02 -8.62
N LEU A 76 7.33 -10.87 -7.31
CA LEU A 76 7.93 -11.74 -6.29
C LEU A 76 7.49 -13.19 -6.46
N ILE A 77 6.19 -13.45 -6.65
CA ILE A 77 5.68 -14.81 -6.88
C ILE A 77 6.36 -15.47 -8.09
N ILE A 78 6.47 -14.75 -9.22
CA ILE A 78 7.14 -15.24 -10.42
C ILE A 78 8.61 -15.55 -10.13
N LEU A 79 9.32 -14.65 -9.43
CA LEU A 79 10.70 -14.87 -9.02
C LEU A 79 10.85 -16.09 -8.11
N GLY A 80 9.97 -16.27 -7.12
CA GLY A 80 9.98 -17.43 -6.23
C GLY A 80 9.79 -18.74 -6.98
N ILE A 81 8.85 -18.79 -7.93
CA ILE A 81 8.63 -19.96 -8.79
C ILE A 81 9.87 -20.24 -9.64
N PHE A 82 10.45 -19.21 -10.25
CA PHE A 82 11.67 -19.34 -11.05
C PHE A 82 12.84 -19.90 -10.24
N LEU A 83 13.08 -19.37 -9.03
CA LEU A 83 14.14 -19.86 -8.13
C LEU A 83 13.90 -21.31 -7.70
N ALA A 84 12.65 -21.69 -7.43
CA ALA A 84 12.29 -23.06 -7.08
C ALA A 84 12.53 -24.05 -8.24
N ILE A 85 12.15 -23.67 -9.46
CA ILE A 85 12.41 -24.48 -10.67
C ILE A 85 13.91 -24.59 -10.92
N LEU A 86 14.64 -23.47 -10.86
CA LEU A 86 16.09 -23.45 -11.04
C LEU A 86 16.79 -24.36 -10.03
N TRP A 87 16.41 -24.28 -8.75
CA TRP A 87 16.91 -25.16 -7.70
C TRP A 87 16.66 -26.63 -8.03
N PHE A 88 15.42 -26.97 -8.45
CA PHE A 88 15.06 -28.33 -8.82
C PHE A 88 15.85 -28.83 -10.03
N VAL A 89 16.09 -28.01 -11.04
CA VAL A 89 16.87 -28.41 -12.23
C VAL A 89 18.34 -28.61 -11.88
N VAL A 90 18.95 -27.68 -11.13
CA VAL A 90 20.38 -27.73 -10.77
C VAL A 90 20.68 -28.92 -9.87
N LEU A 91 19.89 -29.16 -8.82
CA LEU A 91 20.14 -30.26 -7.88
C LEU A 91 19.49 -31.59 -8.30
N GLY A 92 18.39 -31.54 -9.05
CA GLY A 92 17.68 -32.74 -9.50
C GLY A 92 18.32 -33.41 -10.72
N PHE A 93 18.92 -32.63 -11.64
CA PHE A 93 19.56 -33.17 -12.85
C PHE A 93 21.08 -32.98 -12.89
N GLY A 94 21.65 -32.06 -12.11
CA GLY A 94 23.03 -31.57 -12.31
C GLY A 94 24.16 -32.22 -11.49
N GLY A 95 23.89 -32.97 -10.41
CA GLY A 95 24.97 -33.71 -9.75
C GLY A 95 24.73 -34.07 -8.28
N SER A 96 25.02 -35.34 -7.96
CA SER A 96 25.21 -35.92 -6.63
C SER A 96 24.24 -35.44 -5.55
N LEU A 97 23.11 -36.14 -5.45
CA LEU A 97 22.16 -36.09 -4.33
C LEU A 97 22.81 -36.62 -3.05
N ASP A 98 23.71 -35.86 -2.44
CA ASP A 98 23.77 -35.92 -0.99
C ASP A 98 22.46 -35.29 -0.49
N SER A 99 21.57 -36.13 0.01
CA SER A 99 20.27 -35.72 0.54
C SER A 99 20.39 -34.67 1.65
N GLY A 100 21.55 -34.62 2.34
CA GLY A 100 21.87 -33.58 3.32
C GLY A 100 22.07 -32.20 2.70
N ILE A 101 22.83 -32.08 1.60
CA ILE A 101 23.09 -30.79 0.94
C ILE A 101 21.81 -30.25 0.28
N ALA A 102 21.05 -31.12 -0.37
CA ALA A 102 19.79 -30.75 -0.99
C ALA A 102 18.79 -30.19 0.05
N SER A 103 18.60 -30.90 1.17
CA SER A 103 17.69 -30.46 2.22
C SER A 103 18.13 -29.16 2.90
N LEU A 104 19.42 -28.98 3.18
CA LEU A 104 19.94 -27.75 3.77
C LEU A 104 19.76 -26.54 2.85
N SER A 105 20.10 -26.67 1.56
CA SER A 105 19.94 -25.58 0.59
C SER A 105 18.47 -25.18 0.40
N ALA A 106 17.54 -26.14 0.37
CA ALA A 106 16.11 -25.87 0.30
C ALA A 106 15.61 -25.06 1.51
N LEU A 107 16.06 -25.39 2.73
CA LEU A 107 15.71 -24.64 3.92
C LEU A 107 16.25 -23.21 3.87
N VAL A 108 17.50 -23.02 3.47
CA VAL A 108 18.10 -21.68 3.33
C VAL A 108 17.33 -20.84 2.31
N MET A 109 16.91 -21.42 1.18
CA MET A 109 16.07 -20.74 0.21
C MET A 109 14.69 -20.40 0.76
N LEU A 110 14.03 -21.34 1.44
CA LEU A 110 12.71 -21.12 2.03
C LEU A 110 12.74 -19.99 3.07
N PHE A 111 13.69 -20.04 4.01
CA PHE A 111 13.82 -19.00 5.03
C PHE A 111 14.28 -17.68 4.43
N GLY A 112 15.26 -17.68 3.53
CA GLY A 112 15.74 -16.45 2.89
C GLY A 112 14.64 -15.74 2.09
N TYR A 113 13.97 -16.47 1.20
CA TYR A 113 12.87 -15.92 0.41
C TYR A 113 11.65 -15.57 1.30
N GLY A 114 11.31 -16.43 2.26
CA GLY A 114 10.22 -16.20 3.21
C GLY A 114 10.43 -14.95 4.06
N SER A 115 11.64 -14.73 4.59
CA SER A 115 12.00 -13.52 5.33
C SER A 115 11.92 -12.27 4.45
N PHE A 116 12.32 -12.36 3.17
CA PHE A 116 12.19 -11.24 2.24
C PHE A 116 10.73 -10.87 1.96
N VAL A 117 9.87 -11.86 1.71
CA VAL A 117 8.43 -11.65 1.51
C VAL A 117 7.77 -11.09 2.78
N LEU A 118 8.16 -11.57 3.95
CA LEU A 118 7.68 -11.05 5.24
C LEU A 118 8.08 -9.59 5.43
N PHE A 119 9.35 -9.26 5.19
CA PHE A 119 9.85 -7.89 5.28
C PHE A 119 9.10 -6.95 4.33
N TRP A 120 8.88 -7.36 3.09
CA TRP A 120 8.07 -6.62 2.12
C TRP A 120 6.65 -6.37 2.62
N SER A 121 6.01 -7.38 3.21
CA SER A 121 4.65 -7.29 3.77
C SER A 121 4.58 -6.34 4.97
N LEU A 122 5.62 -6.32 5.82
CA LEU A 122 5.71 -5.41 6.95
C LEU A 122 5.87 -3.95 6.52
N ILE A 123 6.68 -3.68 5.48
CA ILE A 123 6.80 -2.33 4.91
C ILE A 123 5.42 -1.85 4.43
N GLN A 124 4.71 -2.68 3.68
CA GLN A 124 3.36 -2.33 3.22
C GLN A 124 2.42 -2.02 4.39
N LEU A 125 2.41 -2.86 5.42
CA LEU A 125 1.59 -2.65 6.61
C LEU A 125 1.88 -1.30 7.28
N VAL A 126 3.17 -0.99 7.50
CA VAL A 126 3.61 0.27 8.12
C VAL A 126 3.16 1.46 7.28
N LEU A 127 3.34 1.42 5.96
CA LEU A 127 2.95 2.50 5.07
C LEU A 127 1.44 2.76 5.09
N VAL A 128 0.61 1.72 5.07
CA VAL A 128 -0.85 1.87 5.11
C VAL A 128 -1.32 2.44 6.45
N ILE A 129 -0.77 1.97 7.56
CA ILE A 129 -1.07 2.51 8.90
C ILE A 129 -0.67 3.98 8.96
N TRP A 130 0.52 4.33 8.47
CA TRP A 130 1.01 5.70 8.49
C TRP A 130 0.16 6.64 7.63
N ALA A 131 -0.23 6.21 6.44
CA ALA A 131 -1.15 6.93 5.57
C ALA A 131 -2.52 7.13 6.22
N SER A 132 -3.04 6.11 6.89
CA SER A 132 -4.33 6.16 7.60
C SER A 132 -4.30 7.20 8.73
N ILE A 133 -3.24 7.19 9.55
CA ILE A 133 -3.04 8.17 10.63
C ILE A 133 -2.93 9.59 10.06
N ARG A 134 -2.19 9.77 8.96
CA ARG A 134 -2.00 11.08 8.35
C ARG A 134 -3.30 11.62 7.72
N ALA A 135 -4.09 10.75 7.10
CA ALA A 135 -5.43 11.09 6.58
C ALA A 135 -6.38 11.52 7.72
N GLN A 136 -6.33 10.85 8.88
CA GLN A 136 -7.13 11.23 10.05
C GLN A 136 -6.78 12.64 10.56
N ARG A 137 -5.51 13.05 10.45
CA ARG A 137 -5.06 14.40 10.79
C ARG A 137 -5.43 15.46 9.72
N GLY A 138 -6.14 15.06 8.67
CA GLY A 138 -6.46 15.93 7.54
C GLY A 138 -5.26 16.24 6.65
N ARG A 139 -4.15 15.50 6.80
CA ARG A 139 -2.92 15.75 6.05
C ARG A 139 -2.83 14.85 4.83
N HIS A 140 -2.37 15.43 3.73
CA HIS A 140 -2.05 14.64 2.54
C HIS A 140 -0.85 13.72 2.79
N PHE A 141 -0.97 12.50 2.29
CA PHE A 141 0.10 11.51 2.29
C PHE A 141 0.35 11.05 0.86
N ARG A 142 1.62 10.85 0.51
CA ARG A 142 2.02 10.25 -0.77
C ARG A 142 2.83 9.01 -0.45
N TYR A 143 2.41 7.88 -1.01
CA TYR A 143 3.08 6.62 -0.77
C TYR A 143 4.41 6.55 -1.54
N PRO A 144 5.51 6.13 -0.91
CA PRO A 144 6.72 5.77 -1.63
C PRO A 144 6.45 4.54 -2.52
N LEU A 145 7.19 4.41 -3.62
CA LEU A 145 7.11 3.27 -4.55
C LEU A 145 5.75 3.09 -5.26
N THR A 146 4.92 4.13 -5.31
CA THR A 146 3.62 4.07 -5.98
C THR A 146 3.72 4.46 -7.45
N ILE A 147 3.15 3.61 -8.31
CA ILE A 147 2.90 3.89 -9.71
C ILE A 147 1.52 4.54 -9.84
N ARG A 148 1.44 5.66 -10.56
CA ARG A 148 0.18 6.41 -10.73
C ARG A 148 -0.63 5.83 -11.88
N PHE A 149 -1.51 4.88 -11.55
CA PHE A 149 -2.49 4.34 -12.50
C PHE A 149 -3.67 5.30 -12.69
N LEU A 150 -4.13 5.88 -11.59
CA LEU A 150 -5.16 6.92 -11.54
C LEU A 150 -4.46 8.30 -11.52
N GLY A 151 -4.79 9.14 -12.52
CA GLY A 151 -4.21 10.47 -12.72
C GLY A 151 -4.62 11.52 -11.68
N ALA A 152 -4.27 12.79 -11.96
CA ALA A 152 -4.48 13.90 -11.02
C ALA A 152 -5.97 14.12 -10.65
N PRO A 153 -6.28 14.58 -9.42
CA PRO A 153 -7.64 14.85 -8.98
C PRO A 153 -8.33 15.92 -9.83
N ARG A 154 -9.66 15.85 -9.95
CA ARG A 154 -10.48 16.72 -10.82
C ARG A 154 -10.44 18.21 -10.45
N SER A 155 -10.03 18.57 -9.22
CA SER A 155 -10.17 19.93 -8.68
C SER A 155 -8.85 20.56 -8.21
N SER A 156 -7.72 20.27 -8.86
CA SER A 156 -6.39 20.81 -8.54
C SER A 156 -6.27 22.36 -8.55
N ILE A 157 -7.36 23.08 -8.83
CA ILE A 157 -7.41 24.54 -9.00
C ILE A 157 -8.02 25.23 -7.76
N LEU A 158 -8.64 24.52 -6.82
CA LEU A 158 -9.35 25.12 -5.67
C LEU A 158 -8.90 24.60 -4.28
N GLU A 159 -7.82 23.82 -4.20
CA GLU A 159 -7.34 23.25 -2.92
C GLU A 159 -6.81 24.36 -1.99
N GLN A 160 -7.64 24.79 -1.02
CA GLN A 160 -7.16 25.41 0.21
C GLN A 160 -6.90 24.31 1.25
N PRO A 161 -5.78 24.39 2.00
CA PRO A 161 -5.54 23.49 3.13
C PRO A 161 -6.73 23.49 4.08
N LEU A 162 -7.00 22.36 4.71
CA LEU A 162 -8.04 22.28 5.73
C LEU A 162 -7.78 23.37 6.80
N PRO A 163 -8.80 24.01 7.39
CA PRO A 163 -8.57 25.14 8.32
C PRO A 163 -7.58 24.84 9.46
N ASP A 164 -7.48 23.58 9.89
CA ASP A 164 -6.54 23.11 10.90
C ASP A 164 -5.10 22.93 10.37
N GLU A 165 -4.92 22.60 9.08
CA GLU A 165 -3.60 22.50 8.44
C GLU A 165 -2.90 23.86 8.37
N LEU A 166 -3.62 24.96 8.12
CA LEU A 166 -3.04 26.33 8.13
C LEU A 166 -2.33 26.66 9.46
N GLY A 167 -2.79 26.08 10.58
CA GLY A 167 -2.17 26.22 11.89
C GLY A 167 -0.97 25.30 12.12
N GLU A 168 -0.92 24.13 11.47
CA GLU A 168 0.16 23.14 11.59
C GLU A 168 1.27 23.31 10.54
N LEU A 169 0.96 23.76 9.31
CA LEU A 169 1.92 24.15 8.27
C LEU A 169 2.89 25.23 8.80
N LYS A 170 2.38 26.14 9.63
CA LYS A 170 3.19 27.18 10.29
C LYS A 170 4.15 26.61 11.34
N LYS A 171 3.98 25.36 11.77
CA LYS A 171 4.71 24.73 12.89
C LYS A 171 5.57 23.54 12.48
N ASP A 172 5.56 23.12 11.21
CA ASP A 172 6.34 21.97 10.75
C ASP A 172 7.74 22.41 10.26
N PRO A 173 8.82 22.20 11.04
CA PRO A 173 10.17 22.60 10.64
C PRO A 173 10.77 21.73 9.51
N PHE A 174 10.06 20.71 9.05
CA PHE A 174 10.49 19.79 7.99
C PHE A 174 9.72 19.94 6.67
N GLU A 175 8.79 20.89 6.58
CA GLU A 175 8.23 21.28 5.29
C GLU A 175 9.25 22.12 4.54
N LEU A 176 9.93 21.49 3.58
CA LEU A 176 10.64 22.21 2.53
C LEU A 176 9.63 23.12 1.82
N PRO A 177 10.00 24.38 1.53
CA PRO A 177 9.12 25.28 0.80
C PRO A 177 8.66 24.59 -0.49
N PRO A 178 7.42 24.85 -0.95
CA PRO A 178 6.94 24.32 -2.22
C PRO A 178 7.98 24.68 -3.28
N ASN A 179 8.64 23.67 -3.86
CA ASN A 179 9.56 23.89 -4.96
C ASN A 179 8.77 24.62 -6.04
N ASP A 180 9.14 25.89 -6.26
CA ASP A 180 8.80 26.60 -7.47
C ASP A 180 9.24 25.74 -8.65
N VAL A 181 8.28 25.60 -9.56
CA VAL A 181 8.42 25.20 -10.95
C VAL A 181 9.84 25.38 -11.49
N LEU A 182 10.44 24.26 -11.92
CA LEU A 182 11.23 24.17 -13.16
C LEU A 182 10.89 22.86 -13.87
#